data_AF-A0ABD3RS08-F1
#
_entry.id   AF-A0ABD3RS08-F1
#
_cell.length_a   1.000
_cell.length_b   1.000
_cell.length_c   1.000
_cell.angle_alpha   90.00
_cell.angle_beta   90.00
_cell.angle_gamma   90.00
#
_symmetry.space_group_name_H-M   'P 1'
#
loop_
_entity.id
_entity.type
_entity.pdbx_description
1 polymer ?
#
loop_
_entity_poly.entity_id
_entity_poly.type
_entity_poly.pdbx_seq_one_letter_code
_entity_poly.pdbx_strand_id
1 'polypeptide(L)'
;MTRERKRQRQRTKFEDFLSALVRNSSSQQPLRPPLPDIVRRVLSRCRFAYLSTVDVDSRTSHLSLMRFTYLPEEEIIVMSTNIRTKKYDMLERSGGGVALLVHDFSDSDSTAVGAAPFPPTVPSGIGTEGGVSTPLPLTGEYSITLNGTCSVVRDAVLADYYRDIHLRNNPDYPQFIVGKNIAMLRVDVVTARICNIRDEVIKWNVSETGS
;
A
#
# COMPACT_ATOMS: atom_id res chain seq x y z
N MET A 1 -22.47 3.27 33.93
CA MET A 1 -22.46 2.35 32.78
C MET A 1 -21.08 2.42 32.11
N THR A 2 -20.27 1.37 32.28
CA THR A 2 -18.80 1.39 32.26
C THR A 2 -18.20 1.38 30.85
N ARG A 3 -17.08 2.11 30.63
CA ARG A 3 -16.29 2.20 29.37
C ARG A 3 -16.05 0.85 28.69
N GLU A 4 -15.93 -0.20 29.49
CA GLU A 4 -15.67 -1.57 29.08
C GLU A 4 -16.81 -2.19 28.26
N ARG A 5 -18.08 -1.94 28.64
CA ARG A 5 -19.25 -2.43 27.90
C ARG A 5 -19.38 -1.80 26.52
N LYS A 6 -18.95 -0.53 26.35
CA LYS A 6 -18.91 0.13 25.04
C LYS A 6 -17.86 -0.49 24.11
N ARG A 7 -16.67 -0.79 24.66
CA ARG A 7 -15.55 -1.39 23.92
C ARG A 7 -15.86 -2.82 23.47
N GLN A 8 -16.53 -3.60 24.33
CA GLN A 8 -16.98 -4.96 23.99
C GLN A 8 -18.04 -4.94 22.88
N ARG A 9 -19.02 -4.03 22.96
CA ARG A 9 -20.05 -3.87 21.91
C ARG A 9 -19.48 -3.45 20.56
N GLN A 10 -18.46 -2.59 20.54
CA GLN A 10 -17.76 -2.20 19.31
C GLN A 10 -16.99 -3.38 18.72
N ARG A 11 -16.32 -4.17 19.56
CA ARG A 11 -15.60 -5.37 19.13
C ARG A 11 -16.54 -6.42 18.52
N THR A 12 -17.69 -6.69 19.14
CA THR A 12 -18.67 -7.64 18.56
C THR A 12 -19.23 -7.14 17.24
N LYS A 13 -19.59 -5.85 17.14
CA LYS A 13 -20.04 -5.27 15.87
C LYS A 13 -18.96 -5.29 14.78
N PHE A 14 -17.69 -5.17 15.18
CA PHE A 14 -16.54 -5.25 14.29
C PHE A 14 -16.29 -6.68 13.80
N GLU A 15 -16.33 -7.68 14.68
CA GLU A 15 -16.25 -9.10 14.31
C GLU A 15 -17.42 -9.50 13.40
N ASP A 16 -18.65 -9.05 13.71
CA ASP A 16 -19.82 -9.28 12.87
C ASP A 16 -19.68 -8.61 11.51
N PHE A 17 -19.08 -7.41 11.45
CA PHE A 17 -18.77 -6.70 10.21
C PHE A 17 -17.68 -7.40 9.40
N LEU A 18 -16.56 -7.80 10.00
CA LEU A 18 -15.52 -8.57 9.31
C LEU A 18 -16.07 -9.90 8.79
N SER A 19 -16.86 -10.58 9.61
CA SER A 19 -17.59 -11.78 9.22
C SER A 19 -18.57 -11.50 8.08
N ALA A 20 -19.27 -10.36 8.07
CA ALA A 20 -20.16 -9.96 6.99
C ALA A 20 -19.39 -9.59 5.71
N LEU A 21 -18.22 -8.97 5.83
CA LEU A 21 -17.33 -8.68 4.70
C LEU A 21 -16.86 -10.00 4.08
N VAL A 22 -16.37 -10.94 4.89
CA VAL A 22 -15.93 -12.27 4.47
C VAL A 22 -17.08 -13.09 3.87
N ARG A 23 -18.29 -13.03 4.46
CA ARG A 23 -19.49 -13.71 3.93
C ARG A 23 -20.02 -13.08 2.64
N ASN A 24 -19.89 -11.77 2.47
CA ASN A 24 -20.23 -11.10 1.21
C ASN A 24 -19.14 -11.30 0.14
N SER A 25 -17.90 -11.59 0.53
CA SER A 25 -16.84 -11.99 -0.41
C SER A 25 -17.09 -13.36 -1.05
N SER A 26 -17.91 -14.24 -0.44
CA SER A 26 -18.36 -15.50 -1.05
C SER A 26 -19.39 -15.34 -2.16
N SER A 27 -19.89 -14.13 -2.43
CA SER A 27 -20.69 -13.82 -3.62
C SER A 27 -19.92 -12.85 -4.54
N GLN A 28 -19.17 -13.43 -5.48
CA GLN A 28 -18.67 -12.79 -6.69
C GLN A 28 -17.77 -11.56 -6.52
N GLN A 29 -16.72 -11.62 -5.69
CA GLN A 29 -15.52 -10.88 -6.09
C GLN A 29 -14.82 -11.71 -7.17
N PRO A 30 -14.58 -11.17 -8.39
CA PRO A 30 -13.72 -11.85 -9.33
C PRO A 30 -12.40 -12.10 -8.61
N LEU A 31 -11.97 -13.37 -8.58
CA LEU A 31 -10.70 -13.80 -7.99
C LEU A 31 -9.60 -12.96 -8.62
N ARG A 32 -9.20 -11.88 -7.93
CA ARG A 32 -8.14 -11.03 -8.44
C ARG A 32 -6.85 -11.83 -8.27
N PRO A 33 -6.06 -11.97 -9.35
CA PRO A 33 -4.77 -12.60 -9.22
C PRO A 33 -3.90 -11.81 -8.25
N PRO A 34 -3.03 -12.51 -7.49
CA PRO A 34 -2.15 -11.86 -6.55
C PRO A 34 -1.24 -10.86 -7.26
N LEU A 35 -0.95 -9.74 -6.60
CA LEU A 35 0.06 -8.79 -7.06
C LEU A 35 1.43 -9.50 -7.19
N PRO A 36 2.26 -9.16 -8.19
CA PRO A 36 3.60 -9.72 -8.31
C PRO A 36 4.41 -9.52 -7.04
N ASP A 37 5.23 -10.50 -6.67
CA ASP A 37 6.04 -10.47 -5.45
C ASP A 37 6.88 -9.20 -5.31
N ILE A 38 7.42 -8.69 -6.42
CA ILE A 38 8.21 -7.45 -6.44
C ILE A 38 7.34 -6.26 -6.00
N VAL A 39 6.10 -6.16 -6.50
CA VAL A 39 5.16 -5.09 -6.14
C VAL A 39 4.79 -5.20 -4.67
N ARG A 40 4.40 -6.41 -4.20
CA ARG A 40 4.07 -6.67 -2.80
C ARG A 40 5.20 -6.26 -1.86
N ARG A 41 6.44 -6.58 -2.25
CA ARG A 41 7.65 -6.30 -1.48
C ARG A 41 7.96 -4.80 -1.40
N VAL A 42 7.91 -4.08 -2.53
CA VAL A 42 8.10 -2.61 -2.55
C VAL A 42 7.01 -1.92 -1.73
N LEU A 43 5.74 -2.31 -1.90
CA LEU A 43 4.63 -1.75 -1.13
C LEU A 43 4.70 -2.04 0.38
N SER A 44 5.34 -3.15 0.77
CA SER A 44 5.52 -3.49 2.19
C SER A 44 6.67 -2.71 2.86
N ARG A 45 7.66 -2.28 2.08
CA ARG A 45 8.85 -1.56 2.58
C ARG A 45 8.67 -0.05 2.55
N CYS A 46 8.02 0.46 1.50
CA CYS A 46 7.82 1.88 1.29
C CYS A 46 6.57 2.38 2.03
N ARG A 47 6.57 3.67 2.37
CA ARG A 47 5.41 4.34 2.98
C ARG A 47 4.94 5.56 2.22
N PHE A 48 5.67 5.96 1.18
CA PHE A 48 5.37 7.15 0.39
C PHE A 48 5.13 6.78 -1.07
N ALA A 49 4.11 7.40 -1.65
CA ALA A 49 3.79 7.31 -3.06
C ALA A 49 3.52 8.70 -3.62
N TYR A 50 3.91 8.92 -4.87
CA TYR A 50 3.41 10.05 -5.64
C TYR A 50 2.08 9.62 -6.28
N LEU A 51 0.99 10.19 -5.79
CA LEU A 51 -0.35 10.04 -6.35
C LEU A 51 -0.56 11.05 -7.46
N SER A 52 -0.77 10.57 -8.67
CA SER A 52 -1.23 11.36 -9.81
C SER A 52 -2.74 11.16 -10.01
N THR A 53 -3.48 12.27 -10.04
CA THR A 53 -4.91 12.34 -10.35
C THR A 53 -5.12 13.19 -11.59
N VAL A 54 -6.15 12.90 -12.38
CA VAL A 54 -6.52 13.68 -13.57
C VAL A 54 -7.89 14.33 -13.35
N ASP A 55 -7.99 15.61 -13.69
CA ASP A 55 -9.24 16.33 -13.79
C ASP A 55 -9.69 16.27 -15.24
N VAL A 56 -10.74 15.49 -15.50
CA VAL A 56 -11.25 15.21 -16.84
C VAL A 56 -11.83 16.49 -17.47
N ASP A 57 -12.45 17.35 -16.66
CA ASP A 57 -13.13 18.56 -17.13
C ASP A 57 -12.11 19.61 -17.58
N SER A 58 -11.10 19.86 -16.73
CA SER A 58 -10.06 20.86 -17.01
C SER A 58 -8.90 20.32 -17.84
N ARG A 59 -8.85 19.01 -18.10
CA ARG A 59 -7.72 18.29 -18.73
C ARG A 59 -6.38 18.56 -18.04
N THR A 60 -6.41 18.78 -16.72
CA THR A 60 -5.19 19.00 -15.93
C THR A 60 -4.85 17.77 -15.09
N SER A 61 -3.57 17.56 -14.83
CA SER A 61 -3.10 16.56 -13.87
C SER A 61 -2.70 17.25 -12.56
N HIS A 62 -2.75 16.49 -11.48
CA HIS A 62 -2.33 16.95 -10.17
C HIS A 62 -1.53 15.84 -9.48
N LEU A 63 -0.32 16.18 -9.06
CA LEU A 63 0.57 15.27 -8.34
C LEU A 63 0.52 15.57 -6.85
N SER A 64 0.55 14.54 -6.02
CA SER A 64 0.51 14.66 -4.57
C SER A 64 1.39 13.62 -3.92
N LEU A 65 2.28 14.05 -3.02
CA LEU A 65 2.98 13.11 -2.15
C LEU A 65 2.00 12.61 -1.09
N MET A 66 1.81 11.29 -1.04
CA MET A 66 0.87 10.62 -0.14
C MET A 66 1.62 9.62 0.71
N ARG A 67 1.25 9.55 1.98
CA ARG A 67 1.61 8.42 2.82
C ARG A 67 0.58 7.33 2.65
N PHE A 68 1.02 6.08 2.61
CA PHE A 68 0.15 4.94 2.38
C PHE A 68 0.44 3.80 3.33
N THR A 69 -0.50 2.85 3.37
CA THR A 69 -0.32 1.55 3.98
C THR A 69 -0.82 0.50 3.01
N TYR A 70 0.02 -0.51 2.74
CA TYR A 70 -0.38 -1.68 1.98
C TYR A 70 -0.95 -2.75 2.91
N LEU A 71 -2.06 -3.38 2.49
CA LEU A 71 -2.74 -4.45 3.21
C LEU A 71 -2.60 -5.74 2.39
N PRO A 72 -1.62 -6.62 2.70
CA PRO A 72 -1.31 -7.80 1.89
C PRO A 72 -2.45 -8.83 1.79
N GLU A 73 -3.30 -8.92 2.82
CA GLU A 73 -4.41 -9.87 2.89
C GLU A 73 -5.55 -9.50 1.93
N GLU A 74 -5.71 -8.21 1.67
CA GLU A 74 -6.74 -7.65 0.79
C GLU A 74 -6.17 -7.18 -0.56
N GLU A 75 -4.84 -7.15 -0.67
CA GLU A 75 -4.08 -6.58 -1.80
C GLU A 75 -4.48 -5.16 -2.20
N ILE A 76 -4.83 -4.35 -1.21
CA ILE A 76 -5.21 -2.95 -1.39
C ILE A 76 -4.19 -2.00 -0.78
N ILE A 77 -4.19 -0.77 -1.29
CA ILE A 77 -3.44 0.33 -0.72
C ILE A 77 -4.43 1.30 -0.09
N VAL A 78 -4.22 1.65 1.18
CA VAL A 78 -5.02 2.65 1.88
C VAL A 78 -4.21 3.92 2.10
N MET A 79 -4.88 5.06 1.96
CA MET A 79 -4.31 6.40 2.18
C MET A 79 -5.34 7.28 2.90
N SER A 80 -4.91 8.42 3.42
CA SER A 80 -5.80 9.45 3.94
C SER A 80 -5.58 10.79 3.24
N THR A 81 -6.64 11.57 3.11
CA THR A 81 -6.55 12.95 2.60
C THR A 81 -7.55 13.86 3.28
N ASN A 82 -7.24 15.15 3.33
CA ASN A 82 -8.21 16.15 3.74
C ASN A 82 -9.23 16.38 2.62
N ILE A 83 -10.53 16.38 2.97
CA ILE A 83 -11.64 16.56 2.02
C ILE A 83 -11.64 17.92 1.30
N ARG A 84 -10.86 18.89 1.79
CA ARG A 84 -10.73 20.23 1.20
C ARG A 84 -9.61 20.33 0.17
N THR A 85 -8.99 19.22 -0.21
CA THR A 85 -7.85 19.22 -1.13
C THR A 85 -8.30 19.04 -2.57
N LYS A 86 -7.59 19.67 -3.51
CA LYS A 86 -7.85 19.51 -4.94
C LYS A 86 -7.87 18.04 -5.38
N LYS A 87 -6.95 17.21 -4.84
CA LYS A 87 -6.94 15.76 -5.11
C LYS A 87 -8.22 15.06 -4.66
N TYR A 88 -8.81 15.44 -3.53
CA TYR A 88 -10.08 14.86 -3.09
C TYR A 88 -11.19 15.19 -4.09
N ASP A 89 -11.31 16.47 -4.47
CA ASP A 89 -12.32 16.91 -5.44
C ASP A 89 -12.16 16.23 -6.82
N MET A 90 -10.91 15.97 -7.23
CA MET A 90 -10.61 15.26 -8.47
C MET A 90 -10.98 13.79 -8.38
N LEU A 91 -10.68 13.12 -7.26
CA LEU A 91 -11.02 11.70 -7.05
C LEU A 91 -12.52 11.46 -7.07
N GLU A 92 -13.30 12.36 -6.47
CA GLU A 92 -14.75 12.30 -6.42
C GLU A 92 -15.40 12.44 -7.82
N ARG A 93 -14.78 13.22 -8.71
CA ARG A 93 -15.34 13.55 -10.03
C ARG A 93 -14.89 12.63 -11.16
N SER A 94 -13.63 12.21 -11.15
CA SER A 94 -12.97 11.52 -12.28
C SER A 94 -13.24 10.01 -12.37
N GLY A 95 -14.16 9.47 -11.56
CA GLY A 95 -14.40 8.02 -11.48
C GLY A 95 -13.25 7.25 -10.82
N GLY A 96 -12.33 7.95 -10.16
CA GLY A 96 -11.27 7.35 -9.34
C GLY A 96 -10.04 6.87 -10.10
N GLY A 97 -9.88 7.15 -11.40
CA GLY A 97 -8.67 6.74 -12.13
C GLY A 97 -7.40 7.41 -11.57
N VAL A 98 -6.43 6.60 -11.13
CA VAL A 98 -5.17 7.09 -10.53
C VAL A 98 -3.95 6.35 -11.01
N ALA A 99 -2.79 7.01 -10.90
CA ALA A 99 -1.49 6.38 -10.97
C ALA A 99 -0.71 6.66 -9.67
N LEU A 100 -0.08 5.64 -9.12
CA LEU A 100 0.81 5.72 -7.96
C LEU A 100 2.23 5.37 -8.39
N LEU A 101 3.18 6.25 -8.11
CA LEU A 101 4.61 5.97 -8.26
C LEU A 101 5.23 5.76 -6.89
N VAL A 102 5.89 4.61 -6.70
CA VAL A 102 6.59 4.24 -5.48
C VAL A 102 8.03 3.87 -5.83
N HIS A 103 8.97 4.41 -5.08
CA HIS A 103 10.39 4.10 -5.20
C HIS A 103 10.88 3.42 -3.92
N ASP A 104 11.57 2.30 -4.09
CA ASP A 104 12.38 1.69 -3.02
C ASP A 104 13.82 2.12 -3.24
N PHE A 105 14.16 3.38 -2.93
CA PHE A 105 15.56 3.78 -2.81
C PHE A 105 15.98 3.46 -1.39
N SER A 106 16.76 2.39 -1.21
CA SER A 106 17.48 2.24 0.04
C SER A 106 18.63 3.24 0.03
N ASP A 107 18.80 4.00 1.10
CA ASP A 107 20.05 4.70 1.36
C ASP A 107 21.13 3.64 1.58
N SER A 108 21.77 3.20 0.50
CA SER A 108 23.03 2.49 0.57
C SER A 108 24.17 3.48 0.88
N ASP A 109 23.98 4.31 1.90
CA ASP A 109 25.02 5.11 2.54
C ASP A 109 25.33 4.50 3.92
N SER A 110 25.87 3.30 3.87
CA SER A 110 26.81 2.85 4.90
C SER A 110 28.05 2.32 4.20
N THR A 111 28.82 3.29 3.69
CA THR A 111 30.26 3.19 3.55
C THR A 111 30.85 2.62 4.84
N ALA A 112 31.09 1.30 4.86
CA ALA A 112 31.91 0.64 5.87
C ALA A 112 33.39 0.97 5.61
N VAL A 113 33.77 2.23 5.85
CA VAL A 113 35.16 2.65 6.05
C VAL A 113 35.18 3.41 7.38
N GLY A 114 35.42 2.65 8.46
CA GLY A 114 35.51 3.18 9.82
C GLY A 114 35.56 2.06 10.86
N ALA A 115 36.78 1.62 11.21
CA ALA A 115 37.10 0.81 12.38
C ALA A 115 36.49 1.43 13.67
N ALA A 116 36.04 0.74 14.73
CA ALA A 116 36.22 -0.59 15.32
C ALA A 116 35.11 -0.79 16.42
N PRO A 117 35.15 -1.74 17.39
CA PRO A 117 35.60 -3.14 17.42
C PRO A 117 34.51 -4.05 18.04
N PHE A 118 33.72 -4.77 17.25
CA PHE A 118 32.99 -5.94 17.75
C PHE A 118 33.07 -7.05 16.69
N PRO A 119 33.57 -8.25 17.03
CA PRO A 119 33.74 -9.28 16.02
C PRO A 119 32.38 -9.89 15.67
N PRO A 120 32.01 -10.00 14.39
CA PRO A 120 30.96 -10.91 13.98
C PRO A 120 31.56 -12.32 13.92
N THR A 121 31.00 -13.24 14.69
CA THR A 121 31.30 -14.66 14.55
C THR A 121 30.72 -15.15 13.23
N VAL A 122 31.57 -15.38 12.24
CA VAL A 122 31.24 -16.11 11.02
C VAL A 122 31.55 -17.59 11.26
N PRO A 123 30.65 -18.53 10.95
CA PRO A 123 31.07 -19.84 10.48
C PRO A 123 31.12 -19.80 8.96
N SER A 124 32.33 -19.80 8.43
CA SER A 124 32.60 -20.24 7.06
C SER A 124 32.27 -21.74 6.94
N GLY A 125 31.41 -22.09 6.00
CA GLY A 125 31.20 -23.46 5.50
C GLY A 125 30.64 -23.34 4.08
N ILE A 126 31.52 -23.36 3.08
CA ILE A 126 31.75 -24.52 2.17
C ILE A 126 30.48 -24.87 1.39
N GLY A 127 30.56 -24.64 0.07
CA GLY A 127 29.45 -24.77 -0.85
C GLY A 127 28.88 -26.19 -0.95
N THR A 128 27.60 -26.24 -1.29
CA THR A 128 27.02 -27.39 -1.99
C THR A 128 25.90 -26.86 -2.87
N GLU A 129 25.96 -27.24 -4.14
CA GLU A 129 24.98 -26.94 -5.16
C GLU A 129 23.59 -27.47 -4.76
N GLY A 130 22.60 -26.59 -4.85
CA GLY A 130 21.20 -26.93 -4.58
C GLY A 130 20.35 -25.70 -4.84
N GLY A 131 19.74 -25.65 -6.02
CA GLY A 131 18.86 -24.57 -6.46
C GLY A 131 17.64 -24.45 -5.54
N VAL A 132 17.77 -23.64 -4.50
CA VAL A 132 16.67 -23.10 -3.74
C VAL A 132 16.66 -21.61 -4.07
N SER A 133 15.58 -21.16 -4.68
CA SER A 133 15.30 -19.75 -4.96
C SER A 133 15.19 -18.97 -3.64
N THR A 134 16.33 -18.65 -3.04
CA THR A 134 16.42 -17.68 -1.94
C THR A 134 15.93 -16.34 -2.49
N PRO A 135 14.99 -15.65 -1.82
CA PRO A 135 14.57 -14.32 -2.25
C PRO A 135 15.82 -13.44 -2.32
N LEU A 136 16.18 -12.96 -3.52
CA LEU A 136 17.32 -12.08 -3.69
C LEU A 136 17.21 -10.91 -2.68
N PRO A 137 18.30 -10.57 -1.97
CA PRO A 137 18.32 -9.41 -1.09
C PRO A 137 18.04 -8.16 -1.93
N LEU A 138 17.03 -7.38 -1.55
CA LEU A 138 16.71 -6.13 -2.22
C LEU A 138 17.61 -5.01 -1.70
N THR A 139 18.41 -4.46 -2.61
CA THR A 139 19.33 -3.34 -2.46
C THR A 139 18.72 -1.99 -2.87
N GLY A 140 17.37 -1.87 -2.83
CA GLY A 140 16.68 -0.64 -3.21
C GLY A 140 16.77 -0.32 -4.70
N GLU A 141 16.30 -1.25 -5.52
CA GLU A 141 16.58 -1.24 -6.97
C GLU A 141 15.34 -1.00 -7.83
N TYR A 142 14.15 -0.84 -7.24
CA TYR A 142 12.91 -0.86 -7.99
C TYR A 142 12.10 0.43 -7.87
N SER A 143 11.55 0.84 -9.00
CA SER A 143 10.52 1.86 -9.11
C SER A 143 9.27 1.22 -9.71
N ILE A 144 8.14 1.35 -9.03
CA ILE A 144 6.86 0.79 -9.50
C ILE A 144 5.86 1.91 -9.78
N THR A 145 5.23 1.84 -10.95
CA THR A 145 4.07 2.64 -11.30
C THR A 145 2.84 1.75 -11.30
N LEU A 146 1.91 2.00 -10.39
CA LEU A 146 0.68 1.25 -10.21
C LEU A 146 -0.49 2.09 -10.74
N ASN A 147 -1.22 1.58 -11.73
CA ASN A 147 -2.45 2.22 -12.18
C ASN A 147 -3.65 1.45 -11.65
N GLY A 148 -4.67 2.19 -11.24
CA GLY A 148 -5.84 1.59 -10.63
C GLY A 148 -6.96 2.58 -10.38
N THR A 149 -7.89 2.15 -9.53
CA THR A 149 -9.03 2.96 -9.12
C THR A 149 -8.91 3.30 -7.64
N CYS A 150 -8.97 4.59 -7.34
CA CYS A 150 -9.02 5.13 -5.99
C CYS A 150 -10.46 5.54 -5.66
N SER A 151 -10.98 5.04 -4.54
CA SER A 151 -12.32 5.34 -4.06
C SER A 151 -12.28 5.91 -2.64
N VAL A 152 -13.20 6.83 -2.34
CA VAL A 152 -13.41 7.31 -0.98
C VAL A 152 -14.22 6.27 -0.22
N VAL A 153 -13.70 5.83 0.93
CA VAL A 153 -14.37 4.84 1.78
C VAL A 153 -15.53 5.51 2.51
N ARG A 154 -16.76 5.22 2.08
CA ARG A 154 -18.00 5.83 2.62
C ARG A 154 -18.55 5.14 3.84
N ASP A 155 -18.34 3.82 3.94
CA ASP A 155 -18.76 3.07 5.11
C ASP A 155 -17.94 3.50 6.32
N ALA A 156 -18.61 3.96 7.38
CA ALA A 156 -17.95 4.51 8.55
C ALA A 156 -17.15 3.46 9.33
N VAL A 157 -17.64 2.21 9.40
CA VAL A 157 -16.98 1.13 10.12
C VAL A 157 -15.70 0.72 9.39
N LEU A 158 -15.77 0.59 8.06
CA LEU A 158 -14.64 0.27 7.21
C LEU A 158 -13.61 1.41 7.20
N ALA A 159 -14.08 2.66 7.13
CA ALA A 159 -13.20 3.83 7.19
C ALA A 159 -12.45 3.90 8.53
N ASP A 160 -13.14 3.65 9.65
CA ASP A 160 -12.51 3.59 10.98
C ASP A 160 -11.48 2.44 11.06
N TYR A 161 -11.82 1.26 10.54
CA TYR A 161 -10.90 0.13 10.45
C TYR A 161 -9.61 0.44 9.68
N TYR A 162 -9.73 0.95 8.46
CA TYR A 162 -8.56 1.33 7.67
C TYR A 162 -7.79 2.49 8.30
N ARG A 163 -8.48 3.44 8.93
CA ARG A 163 -7.82 4.54 9.64
C ARG A 163 -6.97 4.02 10.80
N ASP A 164 -7.49 3.09 11.59
CA ASP A 164 -6.76 2.49 12.70
C ASP A 164 -5.52 1.72 12.24
N ILE A 165 -5.62 0.96 11.14
CA ILE A 165 -4.46 0.27 10.56
C ILE A 165 -3.45 1.29 10.00
N HIS A 166 -3.93 2.29 9.27
CA HIS A 166 -3.08 3.31 8.66
C HIS A 166 -2.34 4.14 9.71
N LEU A 167 -3.01 4.48 10.82
CA LEU A 167 -2.41 5.18 11.95
C LEU A 167 -1.36 4.33 12.67
N ARG A 168 -1.63 3.05 12.91
CA ARG A 168 -0.65 2.13 13.53
C ARG A 168 0.62 1.99 12.70
N ASN A 169 0.51 2.01 11.37
CA ASN A 169 1.66 1.94 10.47
C ASN A 169 2.38 3.29 10.31
N ASN A 170 1.74 4.40 10.70
CA ASN A 170 2.24 5.76 10.51
C ASN A 170 2.02 6.63 11.76
N PRO A 171 2.57 6.24 12.92
CA PRO A 171 2.27 6.87 14.21
C PRO A 171 2.75 8.32 14.33
N ASP A 172 3.77 8.71 13.55
CA ASP A 172 4.39 10.04 13.63
C ASP A 172 3.58 11.14 12.93
N TYR A 173 2.46 10.79 12.28
CA TYR A 173 1.67 11.71 11.44
C TYR A 173 0.16 11.65 11.67
N PRO A 174 -0.31 11.65 12.93
CA PRO A 174 -1.74 11.54 13.25
C PRO A 174 -2.57 12.68 12.65
N GLN A 175 -2.00 13.88 12.50
CA GLN A 175 -2.67 15.07 11.99
C GLN A 175 -3.17 14.95 10.54
N PHE A 176 -2.60 14.02 9.76
CA PHE A 176 -3.01 13.76 8.38
C PHE A 176 -3.95 12.54 8.25
N ILE A 177 -4.18 11.81 9.34
CA ILE A 177 -4.92 10.54 9.37
C ILE A 177 -6.21 10.68 10.19
N VAL A 178 -6.15 11.44 11.28
CA VAL A 178 -7.25 11.62 12.24
C VAL A 178 -7.83 13.03 12.09
N GLY A 179 -9.15 13.11 11.97
CA GLY A 179 -9.86 14.38 11.98
C GLY A 179 -11.20 14.29 11.27
N LYS A 180 -12.11 15.22 11.59
CA LYS A 180 -13.46 15.26 11.00
C LYS A 180 -13.45 15.46 9.48
N ASN A 181 -12.40 16.10 8.97
CA ASN A 181 -12.24 16.45 7.57
C ASN A 181 -11.24 15.54 6.84
N ILE A 182 -10.88 14.39 7.44
CA ILE A 182 -9.95 13.44 6.84
C ILE A 182 -10.74 12.22 6.32
N ALA A 183 -10.73 12.05 5.00
CA ALA A 183 -11.30 10.90 4.33
C ALA A 183 -10.25 9.78 4.19
N MET A 184 -10.73 8.54 4.31
CA MET A 184 -9.94 7.36 3.96
C MET A 184 -10.16 7.02 2.50
N LEU A 185 -9.07 6.69 1.83
CA LEU A 185 -9.01 6.31 0.43
C LEU A 185 -8.58 4.86 0.31
N ARG A 186 -9.20 4.13 -0.61
CA ARG A 186 -8.84 2.77 -1.00
C ARG A 186 -8.41 2.78 -2.45
N VAL A 187 -7.24 2.22 -2.76
CA VAL A 187 -6.75 2.05 -4.12
C VAL A 187 -6.70 0.57 -4.47
N ASP A 188 -7.41 0.23 -5.54
CA ASP A 188 -7.45 -1.07 -6.17
C ASP A 188 -6.55 -1.05 -7.41
N VAL A 189 -5.45 -1.80 -7.36
CA VAL A 189 -4.44 -1.84 -8.44
C VAL A 189 -4.93 -2.74 -9.58
N VAL A 190 -4.86 -2.24 -10.82
CA VAL A 190 -5.29 -2.93 -12.04
C VAL A 190 -4.09 -3.31 -12.90
N THR A 191 -3.11 -2.42 -13.02
CA THR A 191 -1.87 -2.67 -13.77
C THR A 191 -0.67 -2.15 -13.00
N ALA A 192 0.49 -2.75 -13.27
CA ALA A 192 1.76 -2.31 -12.73
C ALA A 192 2.83 -2.26 -13.82
N ARG A 193 3.69 -1.25 -13.74
CA ARG A 193 4.97 -1.20 -14.45
C ARG A 193 6.06 -1.21 -13.40
N ILE A 194 6.98 -2.15 -13.53
CA ILE A 194 8.06 -2.38 -12.59
C ILE A 194 9.35 -2.13 -13.36
N CYS A 195 10.11 -1.14 -12.95
CA CYS A 195 11.40 -0.81 -13.54
C CYS A 195 12.48 -1.04 -12.49
N ASN A 196 13.64 -1.56 -12.92
CA ASN A 196 14.82 -1.67 -12.07
C ASN A 196 15.93 -0.67 -12.48
N ILE A 197 17.03 -0.65 -11.73
CA ILE A 197 18.19 0.21 -12.00
C ILE A 197 18.89 -0.05 -13.35
N ARG A 198 18.59 -1.18 -14.01
CA ARG A 198 19.13 -1.55 -15.33
C ARG A 198 18.20 -1.14 -16.48
N ASP A 199 17.16 -0.36 -16.19
CA ASP A 199 16.11 0.05 -17.14
C ASP A 199 15.32 -1.16 -17.72
N GLU A 200 15.32 -2.30 -17.02
CA GLU A 200 14.51 -3.44 -17.39
C GLU A 200 13.08 -3.23 -16.89
N VAL A 201 12.11 -3.29 -17.81
CA VAL A 201 10.70 -3.00 -17.51
C VAL A 201 9.85 -4.26 -17.60
N ILE A 202 9.24 -4.63 -16.48
CA ILE A 202 8.22 -5.69 -16.38
C ILE A 202 6.84 -5.02 -16.34
N LYS A 203 5.89 -5.57 -17.11
CA LYS A 203 4.50 -5.14 -17.11
C LYS A 203 3.65 -6.23 -16.50
N TRP A 204 2.68 -5.84 -15.68
CA TRP A 204 1.69 -6.74 -15.08
C TRP A 204 0.30 -6.15 -15.21
N ASN A 205 -0.68 -7.01 -15.44
CA ASN A 205 -2.09 -6.66 -15.55
C ASN A 205 -2.97 -7.74 -14.92
N VAL A 206 -3.95 -7.29 -14.12
CA VAL A 206 -4.95 -8.14 -13.48
C VAL A 206 -5.71 -9.04 -14.47
N SER A 207 -5.91 -8.62 -15.72
CA SER A 207 -6.63 -9.41 -16.72
C SER A 207 -5.81 -10.56 -17.32
N GLU A 208 -4.48 -10.48 -17.26
CA GLU A 208 -3.58 -11.45 -17.92
C GLU A 208 -3.27 -12.66 -17.05
N THR A 209 -3.60 -12.61 -15.75
CA THR A 209 -3.24 -13.67 -14.79
C THR A 209 -4.41 -14.58 -14.44
N GLY A 210 -5.55 -14.42 -15.12
CA GLY A 210 -6.78 -15.22 -14.95
C GLY A 210 -7.11 -16.14 -16.13
N SER A 211 -6.11 -16.49 -16.96
CA SER A 211 -6.22 -17.44 -18.08
C SER A 211 -5.59 -18.79 -17.73
#